data_AF-A0A2H9RPV3-F1
#
_entry.id   AF-A0A2H9RPV3-F1
#
_cell.length_a   1.000
_cell.length_b   1.000
_cell.length_c   1.000
_cell.angle_alpha   90.00
_cell.angle_beta   90.00
_cell.angle_gamma   90.00
#
_symmetry.space_group_name_H-M   'P 1'
#
loop_
_entity.id
_entity.type
_entity.pdbx_description
1 polymer ?
#
loop_
_entity_poly.entity_id
_entity_poly.type
_entity_poly.pdbx_seq_one_letter_code
_entity_poly.pdbx_strand_id
1 'polypeptide(L)'
;MADPNFSWIYIVIFLAIPLARIIPRLLTKYGIGNFRPQKPQENSSQSNFNERYQKPQIESSKPQTKNSLVLGALHRGSKTFESIQKTTGLDNKELDTILEDLETTGMLKVIQKQGLFGSRIELYPTDKGFKEYYS
;
A
#
# COMPACT_ATOMS: atom_id res chain seq x y z
N MET A 1 -28.63 20.97 48.52
CA MET A 1 -29.04 20.46 47.20
C MET A 1 -27.84 20.62 46.30
N ALA A 2 -27.26 19.54 45.75
CA ALA A 2 -26.08 19.65 44.91
C ALA A 2 -26.48 20.25 43.55
N ASP A 3 -25.81 21.30 43.11
CA ASP A 3 -26.13 21.96 41.85
C ASP A 3 -25.97 20.98 40.67
N PRO A 4 -26.98 20.85 39.78
CA PRO A 4 -26.94 19.93 38.64
C PRO A 4 -25.75 20.14 37.71
N ASN A 5 -25.18 21.35 37.70
CA ASN A 5 -23.99 21.70 36.93
C ASN A 5 -22.73 20.94 37.39
N PHE A 6 -22.62 20.59 38.67
CA PHE A 6 -21.50 19.81 39.20
C PHE A 6 -21.70 18.29 39.04
N SER A 7 -22.92 17.80 38.83
CA SER A 7 -23.11 16.37 38.56
C SER A 7 -22.44 15.96 37.25
N TRP A 8 -22.55 16.74 36.17
CA TRP A 8 -21.92 16.40 34.88
C TRP A 8 -20.41 16.14 35.01
N ILE A 9 -19.68 16.96 35.77
CA ILE A 9 -18.22 16.86 35.85
C ILE A 9 -17.78 15.50 36.42
N TYR A 10 -18.52 14.94 37.38
CA TYR A 10 -18.22 13.62 37.92
C TYR A 10 -18.50 12.50 36.92
N ILE A 11 -19.45 12.68 36.01
CA ILE A 11 -19.80 11.66 35.01
C ILE A 11 -18.72 11.58 33.94
N VAL A 12 -18.18 12.74 33.56
CA VAL A 12 -17.02 12.84 32.66
C VAL A 12 -15.78 12.22 33.30
N ILE A 13 -15.51 12.53 34.58
CA ILE A 13 -14.35 11.98 35.29
C ILE A 13 -14.50 10.46 35.50
N PHE A 14 -15.68 9.98 35.91
CA PHE A 14 -15.97 8.56 36.11
C PHE A 14 -15.86 7.75 34.81
N LEU A 15 -16.23 8.34 33.67
CA LEU A 15 -16.06 7.74 32.35
C LEU A 15 -14.61 7.80 31.86
N ALA A 16 -13.85 8.85 32.19
CA ALA A 16 -12.47 9.04 31.75
C ALA A 16 -11.43 8.17 32.48
N ILE A 17 -11.62 7.91 33.78
CA ILE A 17 -10.70 7.11 34.62
C ILE A 17 -10.45 5.68 34.08
N PRO A 18 -11.46 4.88 33.65
CA PRO A 18 -11.21 3.57 33.07
C PRO A 18 -10.53 3.64 31.69
N LEU A 19 -10.77 4.70 30.91
CA LEU A 19 -10.13 4.90 29.60
C LEU A 19 -8.62 5.19 29.73
N ALA A 20 -8.21 5.95 30.75
CA ALA A 20 -6.81 6.31 30.99
C ALA A 20 -5.87 5.09 31.21
N ARG A 21 -6.40 3.95 31.68
CA ARG A 21 -5.65 2.69 31.85
C ARG A 21 -5.43 1.92 30.55
N ILE A 22 -6.20 2.19 29.52
CA ILE A 22 -6.17 1.45 28.23
C ILE A 22 -5.26 2.17 27.22
N ILE A 23 -5.12 3.50 27.35
CA ILE A 23 -4.29 4.38 26.52
C ILE A 23 -2.78 4.02 26.51
N PRO A 24 -2.10 3.65 27.61
CA PRO A 24 -0.67 3.32 27.57
C PRO A 24 -0.35 2.07 26.74
N ARG A 25 -1.34 1.24 26.42
CA ARG A 25 -1.17 0.06 25.54
C ARG A 25 -1.28 0.39 24.05
N LEU A 26 -1.86 1.54 23.71
CA LEU A 26 -2.12 1.98 22.32
C LEU A 26 -1.18 3.11 21.87
N LEU A 27 -0.58 3.87 22.79
CA LEU A 27 0.36 4.97 22.49
C LEU A 27 1.83 4.55 22.35
N THR A 28 2.18 3.26 22.46
CA THR A 28 3.54 2.75 22.22
C THR A 28 4.07 2.95 20.79
N LYS A 29 3.30 3.62 19.91
CA LYS A 29 3.66 3.90 18.50
C LYS A 29 3.78 5.39 18.13
N TYR A 30 3.57 6.33 19.07
CA TYR A 30 3.78 7.77 18.83
C TYR A 30 4.72 8.33 19.89
N GLY A 31 6.02 8.30 19.58
CA GLY A 31 7.10 8.67 20.49
C GLY A 31 7.11 10.16 20.84
N ILE A 32 6.97 10.45 22.14
CA ILE A 32 7.38 11.69 22.81
C ILE A 32 8.01 11.28 24.15
N GLY A 33 9.30 11.60 24.34
CA GLY A 33 9.99 11.52 25.64
C GLY A 33 11.26 10.66 25.70
N ASN A 34 12.37 11.25 25.26
CA ASN A 34 13.78 11.06 25.68
C ASN A 34 14.36 9.67 26.06
N PHE A 35 15.19 9.16 25.15
CA PHE A 35 16.48 8.45 25.31
C PHE A 35 16.72 7.46 26.47
N ARG A 36 16.77 6.17 26.09
CA ARG A 36 17.95 5.29 26.31
C ARG A 36 17.95 4.16 25.27
N PRO A 37 19.05 3.89 24.54
CA PRO A 37 19.10 2.78 23.60
C PRO A 37 19.44 1.48 24.33
N GLN A 38 18.48 0.57 24.42
CA GLN A 38 18.75 -0.85 24.65
C GLN A 38 17.95 -1.65 23.60
N LYS A 39 18.69 -2.27 22.67
CA LYS A 39 18.24 -3.51 22.00
C LYS A 39 18.19 -4.64 23.05
N PRO A 40 17.56 -5.81 22.81
CA PRO A 40 16.80 -6.27 21.61
C PRO A 40 15.45 -6.99 21.91
N GLN A 41 14.67 -7.25 20.83
CA GLN A 41 13.57 -8.25 20.69
C GLN A 41 12.24 -7.97 21.43
N GLU A 42 11.03 -8.30 20.97
CA GLU A 42 10.50 -9.09 19.85
C GLU A 42 9.00 -8.74 19.69
N ASN A 43 8.47 -8.84 18.47
CA ASN A 43 7.05 -9.07 18.10
C ASN A 43 5.97 -8.04 18.44
N SER A 44 5.45 -7.34 17.42
CA SER A 44 4.14 -7.68 16.85
C SER A 44 3.73 -6.76 15.67
N SER A 45 3.50 -7.40 14.53
CA SER A 45 2.49 -7.05 13.53
C SER A 45 2.65 -5.72 12.77
N GLN A 46 3.76 -5.55 12.07
CA GLN A 46 3.73 -4.86 10.79
C GLN A 46 3.41 -5.90 9.72
N SER A 47 2.31 -5.67 9.01
CA SER A 47 1.94 -6.38 7.80
C SER A 47 3.16 -6.49 6.89
N ASN A 48 3.70 -7.71 6.79
CA ASN A 48 4.73 -8.14 5.85
C ASN A 48 4.30 -7.82 4.42
N PHE A 49 4.62 -6.63 3.92
CA PHE A 49 4.39 -6.29 2.51
C PHE A 49 5.55 -5.57 1.83
N ASN A 50 6.73 -5.45 2.46
CA ASN A 50 7.85 -4.71 1.86
C ASN A 50 9.26 -5.28 2.14
N GLU A 51 9.44 -6.59 2.32
CA GLU A 51 10.79 -7.19 2.40
C GLU A 51 10.98 -8.38 1.47
N ARG A 52 10.58 -8.21 0.20
CA ARG A 52 11.19 -8.98 -0.88
C ARG A 52 11.42 -8.11 -2.11
N TYR A 53 12.22 -7.06 -1.93
CA TYR A 53 13.15 -6.65 -2.99
C TYR A 53 14.32 -7.66 -3.04
N GLN A 54 14.01 -8.95 -3.17
CA GLN A 54 14.94 -9.82 -3.87
C GLN A 54 14.87 -9.33 -5.31
N LYS A 55 15.78 -8.44 -5.69
CA LYS A 55 16.11 -8.21 -7.10
C LYS A 55 16.52 -9.58 -7.63
N PRO A 56 15.70 -10.29 -8.42
CA PRO A 56 16.25 -11.37 -9.20
C PRO A 56 17.09 -10.63 -10.24
N GLN A 57 18.41 -10.79 -10.16
CA GLN A 57 19.23 -10.59 -11.34
C GLN A 57 18.82 -11.68 -12.32
N ILE A 58 17.74 -11.44 -13.08
CA ILE A 58 17.59 -12.08 -14.37
C ILE A 58 18.31 -11.13 -15.33
N GLU A 59 19.57 -11.47 -15.54
CA GLU A 59 20.32 -11.00 -16.69
C GLU A 59 19.54 -11.31 -17.98
N SER A 60 19.58 -10.34 -18.89
CA SER A 60 19.75 -10.52 -20.33
C SER A 60 18.64 -11.21 -21.13
N SER A 61 18.20 -10.51 -22.19
CA SER A 61 17.58 -11.05 -23.42
C SER A 61 16.05 -11.21 -23.53
N LYS A 62 15.23 -10.16 -23.36
CA LYS A 62 14.00 -9.96 -24.18
C LYS A 62 13.42 -8.53 -24.11
N PRO A 63 12.61 -8.12 -25.11
CA PRO A 63 12.86 -6.95 -25.93
C PRO A 63 12.62 -5.63 -25.19
N GLN A 64 13.51 -4.67 -25.46
CA GLN A 64 13.51 -3.28 -24.99
C GLN A 64 12.32 -2.47 -25.52
N THR A 65 11.10 -2.92 -25.23
CA THR A 65 9.84 -2.27 -25.65
C THR A 65 9.15 -1.67 -24.45
N LYS A 66 8.52 -0.50 -24.64
CA LYS A 66 7.82 0.19 -23.55
C LYS A 66 6.72 -0.70 -22.93
N ASN A 67 6.08 -1.56 -23.73
CA ASN A 67 5.08 -2.55 -23.29
C ASN A 67 5.66 -3.57 -22.30
N SER A 68 6.86 -4.10 -22.57
CA SER A 68 7.53 -5.04 -21.65
C SER A 68 7.90 -4.40 -20.30
N LEU A 69 8.23 -3.11 -20.29
CA LEU A 69 8.52 -2.36 -19.06
C LEU A 69 7.26 -2.24 -18.18
N VAL A 70 6.12 -1.94 -18.79
CA VAL A 70 4.83 -1.84 -18.11
C VAL A 70 4.40 -3.20 -17.56
N LEU A 71 4.51 -4.27 -18.34
CA LEU A 71 4.24 -5.64 -17.88
C LEU A 71 5.17 -6.07 -16.74
N GLY A 72 6.45 -5.72 -16.82
CA GLY A 72 7.42 -5.97 -15.76
C GLY A 72 7.10 -5.21 -14.47
N ALA A 73 6.62 -3.97 -14.56
CA ALA A 73 6.17 -3.19 -13.40
C ALA A 73 4.91 -3.81 -12.76
N LEU A 74 3.93 -4.21 -13.59
CA LEU A 74 2.73 -4.93 -13.15
C LEU A 74 3.08 -6.23 -12.42
N HIS A 75 4.01 -7.01 -12.98
CA HIS A 75 4.48 -8.25 -12.38
C HIS A 75 5.19 -8.03 -11.02
N ARG A 76 5.87 -6.89 -10.86
CA ARG A 76 6.48 -6.48 -9.58
C ARG A 76 5.46 -6.02 -8.52
N GLY A 77 4.18 -5.95 -8.87
CA GLY A 77 3.09 -5.59 -7.97
C GLY A 77 2.62 -4.14 -8.08
N SER A 78 3.07 -3.38 -9.09
CA SER A 78 2.54 -2.05 -9.39
C SER A 78 1.13 -2.18 -9.97
N LYS A 79 0.11 -1.92 -9.13
CA LYS A 79 -1.32 -2.10 -9.49
C LYS A 79 -2.00 -0.82 -9.94
N THR A 80 -1.39 0.34 -9.72
CA THR A 80 -1.98 1.64 -10.08
C THR A 80 -1.16 2.31 -11.18
N PHE A 81 -1.82 3.13 -11.99
CA PHE A 81 -1.17 3.90 -13.04
C PHE A 81 0.05 4.66 -12.53
N GLU A 82 -0.09 5.40 -11.44
CA GLU A 82 0.99 6.20 -10.84
C GLU A 82 2.16 5.32 -10.35
N SER A 83 1.88 4.14 -9.81
CA SER A 83 2.93 3.21 -9.36
C SER A 83 3.73 2.67 -10.55
N ILE A 84 3.06 2.38 -11.66
CA ILE A 84 3.70 1.94 -12.90
C ILE A 84 4.52 3.08 -13.47
N GLN A 85 3.95 4.29 -13.59
CA GLN A 85 4.63 5.48 -14.08
C GLN A 85 5.91 5.79 -13.30
N LYS A 86 5.86 5.74 -11.96
CA LYS A 86 7.04 5.95 -11.10
C LYS A 86 8.10 4.86 -11.29
N THR A 87 7.68 3.64 -11.61
CA THR A 87 8.59 2.50 -11.81
C THR A 87 9.24 2.52 -13.19
N THR A 88 8.49 2.92 -14.23
CA THR A 88 8.93 2.89 -15.63
C THR A 88 9.52 4.22 -16.11
N GLY A 89 9.17 5.34 -15.47
CA GLY A 89 9.58 6.68 -15.88
C GLY A 89 8.90 7.18 -17.15
N LEU A 90 7.80 6.56 -17.58
CA LEU A 90 7.05 6.94 -18.78
C LEU A 90 6.20 8.19 -18.55
N ASP A 91 5.91 8.93 -19.62
CA ASP A 91 4.92 10.01 -19.58
C ASP A 91 3.50 9.44 -19.41
N ASN A 92 2.59 10.26 -18.89
CA ASN A 92 1.18 9.88 -18.74
C ASN A 92 0.56 9.44 -20.08
N LYS A 93 0.79 10.20 -21.16
CA LYS A 93 0.18 9.89 -22.47
C LYS A 93 0.74 8.61 -23.07
N GLU A 94 2.04 8.40 -22.90
CA GLU A 94 2.69 7.18 -23.37
C GLU A 94 2.20 5.96 -22.61
N LEU A 95 2.12 6.06 -21.28
CA LEU A 95 1.65 4.97 -20.44
C LEU A 95 0.18 4.64 -20.74
N ASP A 96 -0.67 5.64 -20.95
CA ASP A 96 -2.09 5.44 -21.28
C ASP A 96 -2.25 4.66 -22.60
N THR A 97 -1.54 5.09 -23.65
CA THR A 97 -1.53 4.41 -24.96
C THR A 97 -1.06 2.95 -24.84
N ILE A 98 -0.03 2.70 -24.02
CA ILE A 98 0.51 1.34 -23.81
C ILE A 98 -0.48 0.48 -23.02
N LEU A 99 -1.14 1.04 -22.00
CA LEU A 99 -2.11 0.30 -21.20
C LEU A 99 -3.33 -0.10 -22.05
N GLU A 100 -3.78 0.79 -22.93
CA GLU A 100 -4.85 0.50 -23.89
C GLU A 100 -4.45 -0.60 -24.88
N ASP A 101 -3.25 -0.56 -25.45
CA ASP A 101 -2.71 -1.61 -26.32
C ASP A 101 -2.62 -2.96 -25.59
N LEU A 102 -2.13 -2.97 -24.35
CA LEU A 102 -2.04 -4.17 -23.53
C LEU A 102 -3.40 -4.71 -23.10
N GLU A 103 -4.41 -3.86 -22.93
CA GLU A 103 -5.78 -4.27 -22.62
C GLU A 103 -6.46 -4.88 -23.85
N THR A 104 -6.37 -4.22 -25.00
CA THR A 104 -6.96 -4.70 -26.27
C THR A 104 -6.33 -6.01 -26.75
N THR A 105 -5.03 -6.18 -26.54
CA THR A 105 -4.32 -7.45 -26.81
C THR A 105 -4.59 -8.54 -25.78
N GLY A 106 -5.30 -8.22 -24.68
CA GLY A 106 -5.67 -9.13 -23.62
C GLY A 106 -4.48 -9.56 -22.75
N MET A 107 -3.44 -8.73 -22.67
CA MET A 107 -2.27 -8.95 -21.80
C MET A 107 -2.49 -8.40 -20.39
N LEU A 108 -3.32 -7.38 -20.21
CA LEU A 108 -3.73 -6.85 -18.90
C LEU A 108 -5.24 -6.69 -18.79
N LYS A 109 -5.71 -6.49 -17.56
CA LYS A 109 -7.10 -6.19 -17.23
C LYS A 109 -7.18 -4.95 -16.33
N VAL A 110 -8.00 -3.99 -16.75
CA VAL A 110 -8.36 -2.83 -15.93
C VAL A 110 -9.58 -3.18 -15.11
N ILE A 111 -9.48 -3.08 -13.78
CA ILE A 111 -10.57 -3.38 -12.86
C ILE A 111 -10.83 -2.16 -11.99
N GLN A 112 -12.05 -1.63 -12.07
CA GLN A 112 -12.53 -0.64 -11.11
C GLN A 112 -13.05 -1.37 -9.86
N LYS A 113 -12.51 -1.04 -8.69
CA LYS A 113 -12.96 -1.59 -7.40
C LYS A 113 -13.48 -0.50 -6.49
N GLN A 114 -14.55 -0.80 -5.76
CA GLN A 114 -15.04 0.08 -4.71
C GLN A 114 -14.21 -0.14 -3.43
N GLY A 115 -13.56 0.92 -2.95
CA GLY A 115 -12.84 0.95 -1.67
C GLY A 115 -13.56 1.79 -0.61
N LEU A 116 -13.06 1.74 0.62
CA LEU A 116 -13.53 2.54 1.76
C LEU A 116 -13.49 4.06 1.52
N PHE A 117 -12.66 4.50 0.56
CA PHE A 117 -12.45 5.91 0.21
C PHE A 117 -12.94 6.23 -1.21
N GLY A 118 -13.82 5.41 -1.79
CA GLY A 118 -14.34 5.59 -3.15
C GLY A 118 -13.84 4.53 -4.14
N SER A 119 -14.23 4.69 -5.40
CA SER A 119 -13.81 3.80 -6.49
C SER A 119 -12.34 4.04 -6.86
N ARG A 120 -11.57 2.97 -7.00
CA ARG A 120 -10.17 3.00 -7.46
C ARG A 120 -9.98 2.10 -8.67
N ILE A 121 -9.13 2.52 -9.60
CA ILE A 121 -8.75 1.75 -10.79
C ILE A 121 -7.49 0.95 -10.44
N GLU A 122 -7.56 -0.36 -10.65
CA GLU A 122 -6.43 -1.27 -10.49
C GLU A 122 -6.16 -2.01 -11.80
N LEU A 123 -4.87 -2.23 -12.07
CA LEU A 123 -4.35 -2.88 -13.26
C LEU A 123 -3.79 -4.24 -12.87
N TYR A 124 -4.18 -5.29 -13.58
CA TYR A 124 -3.75 -6.66 -13.33
C TYR A 124 -3.21 -7.32 -14.60
N PRO A 125 -2.03 -7.96 -14.56
CA PRO A 125 -1.59 -8.79 -15.67
C PRO A 125 -2.51 -10.02 -15.80
N THR A 126 -2.74 -10.44 -17.04
CA THR A 126 -3.46 -11.69 -17.35
C THR A 126 -2.48 -12.86 -17.46
N ASP A 127 -2.98 -14.09 -17.45
CA ASP A 127 -2.15 -15.29 -17.69
C ASP A 127 -1.43 -15.24 -19.04
N LYS A 128 -2.08 -14.63 -20.05
CA LYS A 128 -1.49 -14.39 -21.38
C LYS A 128 -0.34 -13.40 -21.29
N GLY A 129 -0.54 -12.26 -20.63
CA GLY A 129 0.52 -11.26 -20.44
C GLY A 129 1.69 -11.77 -19.61
N PHE A 130 1.41 -12.62 -18.61
CA PHE A 130 2.45 -13.31 -17.83
C PHE A 130 3.26 -14.25 -18.70
N LYS A 131 2.59 -15.09 -19.51
CA LYS A 131 3.27 -16.01 -20.43
C LYS A 131 4.12 -15.27 -21.45
N GLU A 132 3.61 -14.20 -22.04
CA GLU A 132 4.34 -13.39 -23.04
C GLU A 132 5.60 -12.75 -22.46
N TYR A 133 5.56 -12.31 -21.20
CA TYR A 133 6.70 -11.70 -20.54
C TYR A 133 7.85 -12.69 -20.26
N TYR A 134 7.53 -13.97 -20.04
CA TYR A 134 8.49 -15.03 -19.69
C TYR A 134 8.80 -16.01 -20.83
N SER A 135 8.03 -15.97 -21.92
CA SER A 135 8.27 -16.78 -23.12
C SER A 135 9.34 -16.14 -23.98
#